data_AF-A0AAP8N6G5-F1
#
_entry.id   AF-A0AAP8N6G5-F1
#
_cell.length_a   1.000
_cell.length_b   1.000
_cell.length_c   1.000
_cell.angle_alpha   90.00
_cell.angle_beta   90.00
_cell.angle_gamma   90.00
#
_symmetry.space_group_name_H-M   'P 1'
#
loop_
_entity.id
_entity.type
_entity.pdbx_description
1 polymer ?
#
loop_
_entity_poly.entity_id
_entity_poly.type
_entity_poly.pdbx_seq_one_letter_code
_entity_poly.pdbx_strand_id
1 'polypeptide(L)' 'TKGRSMIIVGAAMNHWYHMDMNYRGLINMLMLCGCVGQTGGGWAHYVGQEKLRPQCGWLPLAFGLDWNRPPRQMNGTSFF' A
#
# COMPACT_ATOMS: atom_id res chain seq x y z
N THR A 1 -4.85 17.65 -18.09
CA THR A 1 -5.41 17.53 -16.73
C THR A 1 -4.46 17.97 -15.60
N LYS A 2 -3.17 18.26 -15.86
CA LYS A 2 -2.14 18.49 -14.82
C LYS A 2 -2.04 17.34 -13.81
N GLY A 3 -2.12 16.09 -14.29
CA GLY A 3 -2.06 14.90 -13.44
C GLY A 3 -3.31 14.60 -12.62
N ARG A 4 -4.43 15.33 -12.81
CA ARG A 4 -5.70 15.11 -12.06
C ARG A 4 -6.53 13.95 -12.62
N SER A 5 -5.89 12.81 -12.85
CA SER A 5 -6.54 11.56 -13.28
C SER A 5 -6.14 10.45 -12.31
N MET A 6 -7.13 9.69 -11.85
CA MET A 6 -6.98 8.71 -10.76
C MET A 6 -7.51 7.35 -11.18
N ILE A 7 -6.91 6.29 -10.64
CA ILE A 7 -7.45 4.93 -10.72
C ILE A 7 -7.72 4.45 -9.31
N ILE A 8 -8.99 4.09 -9.05
CA ILE A 8 -9.41 3.41 -7.83
C ILE A 8 -9.34 1.91 -8.09
N VAL A 9 -8.57 1.17 -7.29
CA VAL A 9 -8.31 -0.28 -7.48
C VAL A 9 -8.43 -1.04 -6.17
N GLY A 10 -8.86 -2.31 -6.22
CA GLY A 10 -9.02 -3.17 -5.06
C GLY A 10 -8.75 -4.64 -5.33
N ALA A 11 -9.31 -5.51 -4.48
CA ALA A 11 -9.07 -6.96 -4.46
C ALA A 11 -9.27 -7.66 -5.81
N ALA A 12 -10.20 -7.19 -6.66
CA ALA A 12 -10.46 -7.78 -7.97
C ALA A 12 -9.22 -7.82 -8.89
N MET A 13 -8.27 -6.89 -8.70
CA MET A 13 -6.99 -6.89 -9.42
C MET A 13 -5.82 -7.41 -8.55
N ASN A 14 -5.97 -7.38 -7.23
CA ASN A 14 -4.92 -7.71 -6.27
C ASN A 14 -4.88 -9.19 -5.83
N HIS A 15 -6.01 -9.91 -5.91
CA HIS A 15 -6.10 -11.31 -5.44
C HIS A 15 -5.84 -12.32 -6.57
N TRP A 16 -5.00 -11.94 -7.54
CA TRP A 16 -4.53 -12.82 -8.60
C TRP A 16 -3.08 -13.22 -8.35
N TYR A 17 -2.69 -14.40 -8.83
CA TYR A 17 -1.30 -14.86 -8.76
C TYR A 17 -0.33 -13.83 -9.37
N HIS A 18 -0.72 -13.19 -10.48
CA HIS A 18 0.03 -12.12 -11.15
C HIS A 18 -0.49 -10.71 -10.79
N MET A 19 -0.88 -10.49 -9.53
CA MET A 19 -1.36 -9.18 -9.07
C MET A 19 -0.37 -8.04 -9.30
N ASP A 20 0.92 -8.35 -9.30
CA ASP A 20 2.01 -7.43 -9.52
C ASP A 20 1.99 -6.87 -10.95
N MET A 21 1.69 -7.71 -11.95
CA MET A 21 1.54 -7.27 -13.34
C MET A 21 0.33 -6.35 -13.52
N ASN A 22 -0.81 -6.71 -12.91
CA ASN A 22 -2.01 -5.87 -12.89
C ASN A 22 -1.70 -4.48 -12.30
N TYR A 23 -1.02 -4.44 -11.16
CA TYR A 23 -0.69 -3.19 -10.48
C TYR A 23 0.32 -2.34 -11.26
N ARG A 24 1.39 -2.96 -11.75
CA ARG A 24 2.43 -2.26 -12.51
C ARG A 24 1.88 -1.66 -13.81
N GLY A 25 0.93 -2.33 -14.46
CA GLY A 25 0.23 -1.77 -15.63
C GLY A 25 -0.49 -0.45 -15.29
N LEU A 26 -1.30 -0.45 -14.22
CA LEU A 26 -2.00 0.77 -13.78
C LEU A 26 -1.05 1.86 -13.29
N ILE A 27 -0.03 1.50 -12.50
CA ILE A 27 0.95 2.43 -11.96
C ILE A 27 1.73 3.09 -13.09
N ASN A 28 2.17 2.34 -14.10
CA ASN A 28 2.88 2.89 -15.26
C ASN A 28 2.02 3.92 -16.01
N MET A 29 0.72 3.65 -16.21
CA MET A 29 -0.20 4.60 -16.82
C MET A 29 -0.26 5.92 -16.04
N LEU A 30 -0.36 5.84 -14.71
CA LEU A 30 -0.39 7.02 -13.83
C LEU A 30 0.94 7.77 -13.81
N MET A 31 2.07 7.07 -13.87
CA MET A 31 3.39 7.67 -13.95
C MET A 31 3.60 8.40 -15.29
N LEU A 32 3.23 7.77 -16.41
CA LEU A 32 3.32 8.37 -17.76
C LEU A 32 2.45 9.61 -17.91
N CYS A 33 1.30 9.67 -17.22
CA CYS A 33 0.43 10.84 -17.22
C CYS A 33 0.77 11.87 -16.11
N GLY A 34 1.83 11.66 -15.33
CA GLY A 34 2.24 12.57 -14.25
C GLY A 34 1.18 12.72 -13.15
N CYS A 35 0.41 11.66 -12.89
CA CYS A 35 -0.73 11.69 -11.97
C CYS A 35 -0.36 11.41 -10.51
N VAL A 36 0.73 10.67 -10.28
CA VAL A 36 1.17 10.31 -8.93
C VAL A 36 1.66 11.57 -8.19
N GLY A 37 1.12 11.81 -6.98
CA GLY A 37 1.48 12.96 -6.15
C GLY A 37 0.68 14.24 -6.43
N GLN A 38 -0.25 14.22 -7.40
CA GLN A 38 -1.13 15.37 -7.68
C GLN A 38 -2.49 15.21 -6.98
N THR A 39 -3.00 16.29 -6.37
CA THR A 39 -4.35 16.27 -5.76
C THR A 39 -5.41 15.96 -6.82
N GLY A 40 -6.25 14.96 -6.55
CA GLY A 40 -7.24 14.46 -7.52
C GLY A 40 -6.67 13.50 -8.57
N GLY A 41 -5.42 13.07 -8.43
CA GLY A 41 -4.77 12.09 -9.29
C GLY A 41 -4.09 10.95 -8.53
N GLY A 42 -3.66 9.94 -9.28
CA GLY A 42 -2.76 8.90 -8.78
C GLY A 42 -3.41 7.54 -8.55
N TRP A 43 -2.70 6.70 -7.80
CA TRP A 43 -3.06 5.32 -7.52
C TRP A 43 -3.80 5.27 -6.17
N ALA A 44 -5.09 4.95 -6.21
CA ALA A 44 -5.96 4.92 -5.06
C ALA A 44 -6.39 3.47 -4.76
N HIS A 45 -5.55 2.78 -3.99
CA HIS A 45 -5.78 1.40 -3.60
C HIS A 45 -6.58 1.28 -2.31
N TYR A 46 -7.59 0.43 -2.32
CA TYR A 46 -8.42 0.12 -1.16
C TYR A 46 -8.66 -1.39 -1.05
N VAL A 47 -8.24 -1.99 0.06
CA VAL A 47 -8.54 -3.39 0.44
C VAL A 47 -8.90 -3.45 1.92
N GLY A 48 -7.90 -3.55 2.80
CA GLY A 48 -8.11 -3.68 4.23
C GLY A 48 -8.19 -2.32 4.95
N GLN A 49 -8.22 -2.38 6.28
CA GLN A 49 -8.04 -1.22 7.14
C GLN A 49 -6.59 -1.17 7.64
N GLU A 50 -5.60 -1.13 6.74
CA GLU A 50 -4.19 -1.21 7.13
C GLU A 50 -3.63 0.11 7.71
N LYS A 51 -4.28 1.25 7.42
CA LYS A 51 -3.77 2.57 7.82
C LYS A 51 -4.07 2.89 9.28
N LEU A 52 -3.27 2.34 10.18
CA LEU A 52 -3.20 2.78 11.57
C LEU A 52 -2.51 4.14 11.67
N ARG A 53 -3.28 5.21 11.84
CA ARG A 53 -2.78 6.60 11.80
C ARG A 53 -1.68 6.90 12.85
N PRO A 54 -1.81 6.51 14.13
CA PRO A 54 -0.78 6.77 15.15
C PRO A 54 0.31 5.69 15.18
N GLN A 55 0.84 5.27 14.02
CA GLN A 55 1.77 4.14 13.89
C GLN A 55 2.95 4.20 14.87
N CYS A 56 3.64 5.35 14.96
CA CYS A 56 4.84 5.48 15.80
C CYS A 56 4.56 5.43 17.30
N GLY A 57 3.34 5.79 17.73
CA GLY A 57 2.93 5.68 19.13
C GLY A 57 2.44 4.28 19.49
N TRP A 58 1.75 3.62 18.56
CA TRP A 58 1.22 2.27 18.75
C TRP A 58 2.32 1.19 18.69
N LEU A 59 3.26 1.31 17.74
CA LEU A 59 4.30 0.30 17.49
C LEU A 59 5.12 -0.07 18.74
N PRO A 60 5.63 0.87 19.56
CA PRO A 60 6.36 0.51 20.78
C PRO A 60 5.50 -0.19 21.81
N LEU A 61 4.23 0.23 21.97
CA LEU A 61 3.28 -0.39 22.89
C LEU A 61 2.94 -1.83 22.46
N ALA A 62 2.64 -2.04 21.18
CA ALA A 62 2.18 -3.33 20.67
C ALA A 62 3.26 -4.41 20.71
N PHE A 63 4.53 -4.02 20.57
CA PHE A 63 5.65 -4.96 20.47
C PHE A 63 6.66 -4.86 21.62
N GLY A 64 6.33 -4.13 22.70
CA GLY A 64 7.19 -3.99 23.89
C GLY A 64 8.55 -3.33 23.58
N LEU A 65 8.60 -2.42 22.61
CA LEU A 65 9.85 -1.81 22.14
C LEU A 65 10.37 -0.71 23.06
N ASP A 66 9.59 -0.34 24.06
CA ASP A 66 10.00 0.42 25.22
C ASP A 66 10.82 -0.42 26.21
N TRP A 67 10.71 -1.75 26.17
CA TRP A 67 11.46 -2.68 27.04
C TRP A 67 12.64 -3.36 26.33
N ASN A 68 12.42 -3.88 25.12
CA ASN A 68 13.45 -4.65 24.40
C ASN A 68 13.32 -4.50 22.87
N ARG A 69 14.45 -4.58 22.16
CA ARG A 69 14.51 -4.42 20.70
C ARG A 69 15.52 -5.40 20.10
N PRO A 70 15.26 -5.99 18.90
CA PRO A 70 14.06 -5.89 18.06
C PRO A 70 12.96 -6.90 18.48
N PRO A 71 11.70 -6.72 18.03
CA PRO A 71 10.67 -7.74 18.21
C PRO A 71 10.86 -8.87 17.19
N ARG A 72 10.13 -9.98 17.36
CA ARG A 72 10.11 -11.08 16.39
C ARG A 72 8.86 -11.01 15.51
N GLN A 73 8.91 -10.23 14.43
CA GLN A 73 7.86 -10.23 13.42
C GLN A 73 8.00 -11.45 12.50
N MET A 74 6.87 -12.01 12.07
CA MET A 74 6.80 -13.11 11.11
C MET A 74 5.65 -12.84 10.14
N ASN A 75 5.86 -13.06 8.85
CA ASN A 75 4.82 -12.94 7.84
C ASN A 75 3.82 -14.11 7.95
N GLY A 76 2.52 -13.83 7.77
CA GLY A 76 1.47 -14.85 7.92
C GLY A 76 1.55 -15.93 6.84
N THR A 77 1.69 -15.53 5.58
CA THR A 77 1.89 -16.43 4.43
C THR A 77 3.13 -15.97 3.68
N SER A 78 3.97 -16.92 3.30
CA SER A 78 5.12 -16.69 2.45
C SER A 78 4.83 -17.07 1.01
N PHE A 79 5.64 -16.56 0.08
CA PHE A 79 5.63 -17.02 -1.30
C PHE A 79 6.66 -18.14 -1.48
N PHE A 80 6.39 -19.33 -0.93
CA PHE A 80 7.13 -20.57 -1.19
C PHE A 80 6.19 -21.78 -0.99
#